data_AF-A0AAI9W1Y2-F1
#
_entry.id   AF-A0AAI9W1Y2-F1
#
_cell.length_a   1.000
_cell.length_b   1.000
_cell.length_c   1.000
_cell.angle_alpha   90.00
_cell.angle_beta   90.00
_cell.angle_gamma   90.00
#
_symmetry.space_group_name_H-M   'P 1'
#
loop_
_entity.id
_entity.type
_entity.pdbx_description
1 polymer ?
#
loop_
_entity_poly.entity_id
_entity_poly.type
_entity_poly.pdbx_seq_one_letter_code
_entity_poly.pdbx_strand_id
1 'polypeptide(L)'
;VGRMIAAANQVGVTLNPGSTAESLKLGSSGKLSSVLISGKDVECDAVVLATSPSTSSRLLETAGLDTTLLDACTEHRVAALDVA
;
A
#
# COMPACT_ATOMS: atom_id res chain seq x y z
N VAL A 1 -13.50 2.73 14.95
CA VAL A 1 -12.27 1.93 14.69
C VAL A 1 -12.30 0.57 15.39
N GLY A 2 -12.49 0.49 16.72
CA GLY A 2 -12.43 -0.79 17.45
C GLY A 2 -13.35 -1.93 16.93
N ARG A 3 -14.62 -1.63 16.61
CA ARG A 3 -15.55 -2.64 16.06
C ARG A 3 -15.14 -3.17 14.68
N MET A 4 -14.56 -2.31 13.85
CA MET A 4 -14.07 -2.67 12.51
C MET A 4 -12.84 -3.57 12.60
N ILE A 5 -11.89 -3.25 13.49
CA ILE A 5 -10.71 -4.09 13.75
C ILE A 5 -11.14 -5.47 14.26
N ALA A 6 -12.09 -5.52 15.20
CA ALA A 6 -12.60 -6.79 15.71
C ALA A 6 -13.24 -7.66 14.61
N ALA A 7 -14.05 -7.06 13.73
CA ALA A 7 -14.67 -7.76 12.61
C ALA A 7 -13.64 -8.24 11.57
N ALA A 8 -12.64 -7.42 11.24
CA ALA A 8 -11.55 -7.78 10.33
C ALA A 8 -10.75 -8.99 10.86
N ASN A 9 -10.41 -8.97 12.15
CA ASN A 9 -9.68 -10.07 12.78
C ASN A 9 -10.47 -11.38 12.74
N GLN A 10 -11.81 -11.34 12.83
CA GLN A 10 -12.66 -12.54 12.75
C GLN A 10 -12.62 -13.23 11.38
N VAL A 11 -12.24 -12.52 10.32
CA VAL A 11 -12.08 -13.05 8.97
C VAL A 11 -10.62 -13.18 8.54
N GLY A 12 -9.69 -13.15 9.51
CA GLY A 12 -8.25 -13.32 9.26
C GLY A 12 -7.55 -12.08 8.70
N VAL A 13 -8.15 -10.90 8.81
CA VAL A 13 -7.55 -9.62 8.38
C VAL A 13 -6.99 -8.88 9.59
N THR A 14 -5.69 -8.61 9.58
CA THR A 14 -5.04 -7.78 10.60
C THR A 14 -4.95 -6.34 10.13
N LEU A 15 -5.43 -5.40 10.96
CA LEU A 15 -5.30 -3.96 10.71
C LEU A 15 -4.22 -3.36 11.61
N ASN A 16 -3.22 -2.71 11.01
CA ASN A 16 -2.11 -2.06 11.71
C ASN A 16 -2.18 -0.53 11.52
N PRO A 17 -3.13 0.17 12.14
CA PRO A 17 -3.23 1.63 12.03
C PRO A 17 -2.00 2.30 12.64
N GLY A 18 -1.50 3.36 12.00
CA GLY A 18 -0.30 4.08 12.43
C GLY A 18 1.02 3.47 11.95
N SER A 19 0.98 2.32 11.30
CA SER A 19 2.12 1.79 10.54
C SER A 19 2.12 2.31 9.11
N THR A 20 3.32 2.54 8.57
CA THR A 20 3.54 3.03 7.21
C THR A 20 4.36 2.00 6.45
N ALA A 21 3.96 1.73 5.20
CA ALA A 21 4.78 0.97 4.27
C ALA A 21 5.91 1.87 3.76
N GLU A 22 7.15 1.44 3.97
CA GLU A 22 8.36 2.22 3.74
C GLU A 22 9.04 1.86 2.42
N SER A 23 9.07 0.56 2.07
CA SER A 23 9.63 0.09 0.80
C SER A 23 9.04 -1.26 0.38
N LEU A 24 9.12 -1.53 -0.93
CA LEU A 24 8.81 -2.81 -1.53
C LEU A 24 10.11 -3.51 -1.91
N LYS A 25 10.18 -4.82 -1.65
CA LYS A 25 11.32 -5.64 -2.02
C LYS A 25 10.90 -6.65 -3.07
N LEU A 26 11.69 -6.70 -4.14
CA LEU A 26 11.58 -7.72 -5.16
C LEU A 26 12.66 -8.79 -4.92
N GLY A 27 12.28 -10.04 -5.05
CA GLY A 27 13.21 -11.16 -5.04
C GLY A 27 14.03 -11.23 -6.34
N SER A 28 14.94 -12.19 -6.41
CA SER A 28 15.80 -12.43 -7.59
C SER A 28 15.05 -12.71 -8.88
N SER A 29 13.79 -13.13 -8.80
CA SER A 29 12.90 -13.34 -9.95
C SER A 29 12.20 -12.07 -10.45
N GLY A 30 12.41 -10.93 -9.80
CA GLY A 30 11.68 -9.68 -10.06
C GLY A 30 10.26 -9.66 -9.50
N LYS A 31 9.83 -10.72 -8.80
CA LYS A 31 8.54 -10.78 -8.11
C LYS A 31 8.63 -10.16 -6.73
N LEU A 32 7.49 -9.65 -6.24
CA LEU A 32 7.36 -9.19 -4.86
C LEU A 32 7.78 -10.30 -3.88
N SER A 33 8.61 -9.95 -2.90
CA SER A 33 9.00 -10.83 -1.80
C SER A 33 8.47 -10.34 -0.46
N SER A 34 8.62 -9.04 -0.18
CA SER A 34 8.21 -8.46 1.10
C SER A 34 7.94 -6.95 1.00
N VAL A 35 7.28 -6.42 2.02
CA VAL A 35 7.13 -4.99 2.29
C VAL A 35 7.83 -4.66 3.60
N LEU A 36 8.62 -3.59 3.62
CA LEU A 36 9.14 -3.02 4.86
C LEU A 36 8.04 -2.15 5.50
N ILE A 37 7.57 -2.54 6.67
CA ILE A 37 6.53 -1.84 7.42
C ILE A 37 7.06 -1.54 8.81
N SER A 38 7.21 -0.26 9.15
CA SER A 38 7.72 0.17 10.46
C SER A 38 9.03 -0.54 10.85
N GLY A 39 9.99 -0.61 9.92
CA GLY A 39 11.27 -1.28 10.11
C GLY A 39 11.23 -2.83 10.14
N LYS A 40 10.10 -3.46 9.83
CA LYS A 40 9.96 -4.93 9.78
C LYS A 40 9.61 -5.40 8.38
N ASP A 41 10.32 -6.42 7.91
CA ASP A 41 9.95 -7.11 6.67
C ASP A 41 8.74 -8.00 6.91
N VAL A 42 7.71 -7.80 6.08
CA VAL A 42 6.51 -8.64 6.03
C VAL A 42 6.48 -9.32 4.68
N GLU A 43 6.59 -10.65 4.67
CA GLU A 43 6.49 -11.45 3.45
C GLU A 43 5.05 -11.43 2.91
N CYS A 44 4.92 -11.34 1.59
CA CYS A 44 3.63 -11.23 0.93
C CYS A 44 3.70 -11.67 -0.53
N ASP A 45 2.68 -12.42 -0.98
CA ASP A 45 2.55 -12.85 -2.37
C ASP A 45 2.07 -11.74 -3.31
N ALA A 46 1.32 -10.77 -2.76
CA ALA A 46 0.76 -9.66 -3.50
C ALA A 46 0.61 -8.42 -2.61
N VAL A 47 0.65 -7.24 -3.24
CA VAL A 47 0.39 -5.94 -2.61
C VAL A 47 -0.62 -5.18 -3.44
N VAL A 48 -1.60 -4.58 -2.77
CA VAL A 48 -2.56 -3.66 -3.36
C VAL A 48 -2.29 -2.27 -2.81
N LEU A 49 -1.95 -1.32 -3.68
CA LEU A 49 -1.70 0.07 -3.30
C LEU A 49 -3.00 0.87 -3.43
N ALA A 50 -3.72 1.01 -2.31
CA ALA A 50 -4.91 1.85 -2.21
C ALA A 50 -4.56 3.24 -1.67
N THR A 51 -3.61 3.93 -2.32
CA THR A 51 -3.11 5.26 -1.92
C THR A 51 -3.14 6.22 -3.11
N SER A 52 -2.81 7.50 -2.88
CA SER A 52 -2.71 8.46 -3.99
C SER A 52 -1.62 8.05 -4.99
N PRO A 53 -1.71 8.48 -6.27
CA PRO A 53 -0.67 8.20 -7.27
C PRO A 53 0.73 8.60 -6.81
N SER A 54 0.85 9.76 -6.15
CA SER A 54 2.11 10.28 -5.59
C SER A 54 2.71 9.38 -4.51
N THR A 55 1.87 8.81 -3.64
CA THR A 55 2.31 7.89 -2.58
C THR A 55 2.68 6.53 -3.15
N SER A 56 1.87 6.02 -4.09
CA SER A 56 2.13 4.76 -4.77
C SER A 56 3.42 4.81 -5.58
N SER A 57 3.64 5.90 -6.31
CA SER A 57 4.88 6.13 -7.08
C SER A 57 6.11 6.00 -6.21
N ARG A 58 6.21 6.79 -5.12
CA ARG A 58 7.35 6.74 -4.19
C ARG A 58 7.65 5.34 -3.66
N LEU A 59 6.61 4.55 -3.39
CA LEU A 59 6.79 3.21 -2.88
C LEU A 59 7.27 2.25 -3.98
N LEU A 60 6.77 2.37 -5.21
CA LEU A 60 7.21 1.57 -6.36
C LEU A 60 8.64 1.92 -6.80
N GLU A 61 9.05 3.19 -6.69
CA GLU A 61 10.44 3.63 -6.92
C GLU A 61 11.43 2.88 -6.02
N THR A 62 11.05 2.57 -4.76
CA THR A 62 11.94 1.80 -3.86
C THR A 62 12.26 0.39 -4.36
N ALA A 63 11.39 -0.16 -5.22
CA ALA A 63 11.58 -1.44 -5.89
C ALA A 63 12.23 -1.30 -7.27
N GLY A 64 12.59 -0.08 -7.69
CA GLY A 64 13.16 0.18 -9.02
C GLY A 64 12.17 0.00 -10.16
N LEU A 65 10.86 0.10 -9.89
CA LEU A 65 9.82 0.00 -10.90
C LEU A 65 9.60 1.36 -11.59
N ASP A 66 9.23 1.35 -12.88
CA ASP A 66 8.93 2.57 -13.63
C ASP A 66 7.61 3.20 -13.15
N THR A 67 7.70 4.45 -12.72
CA THR A 67 6.59 5.23 -12.17
C THR A 67 6.15 6.38 -13.06
N THR A 68 6.74 6.55 -14.25
CA THR A 68 6.53 7.72 -15.11
C THR A 68 5.05 8.05 -15.35
N LEU A 69 4.22 7.02 -15.54
CA LEU A 69 2.77 7.19 -15.76
C LEU A 69 2.02 7.63 -14.48
N LEU A 70 2.46 7.17 -13.31
CA LEU A 70 1.92 7.59 -12.02
C LEU A 70 2.35 9.01 -11.67
N ASP A 71 3.58 9.39 -12.01
CA ASP A 71 4.12 10.75 -11.77
C ASP A 71 3.44 11.81 -12.66
N ALA A 72 2.99 11.41 -13.85
CA ALA A 72 2.19 12.25 -14.73
C ALA A 72 0.74 12.45 -14.23
N CYS A 73 0.28 11.65 -13.27
CA CYS A 73 -1.07 11.78 -12.74
C CYS A 73 -1.18 13.02 -11.86
N THR A 74 -2.12 13.91 -12.19
CA THR A 74 -2.54 14.97 -11.27
C THR A 74 -3.61 14.38 -10.36
N GLU A 75 -3.45 14.52 -9.04
CA GLU A 75 -4.47 14.08 -8.08
C GLU A 75 -5.81 14.76 -8.40
N HIS A 76 -6.77 14.00 -8.93
CA HIS A 76 -8.14 14.46 -9.07
C HIS A 76 -8.79 14.39 -7.69
N ARG A 77 -8.73 15.50 -6.94
CA ARG A 77 -9.45 15.63 -5.67
C ARG A 77 -10.92 15.84 -5.96
N VAL A 78 -11.63 14.75 -6.26
CA VAL A 78 -13.08 14.77 -6.36
C VAL A 78 -13.63 14.55 -4.97
N ALA A 79 -14.37 15.51 -4.43
CA ALA A 79 -15.19 15.27 -3.26
C ALA A 79 -16.34 14.35 -3.70
N ALA A 80 -16.21 13.05 -3.44
CA ALA A 80 -17.35 12.15 -3.53
C ALA A 80 -18.26 12.46 -2.32
N LEU A 81 -19.30 13.26 -2.54
CA LEU A 81 -20.38 13.43 -1.58
C LEU A 81 -21.26 12.18 -1.69
N ASP A 82 -20.97 11.16 -0.87
CA ASP A 82 -21.85 10.02 -0.69
C ASP A 82 -23.07 10.48 0.13
N VAL A 83 -24.13 10.89 -0.57
CA VAL A 83 -25.43 11.18 0.06
C VAL A 83 -26.18 9.86 0.14
N ALA A 84 -26.11 9.23 1.32
CA ALA A 84 -26.92 8.08 1.70
C ALA A 84 -28.38 8.46 2.00
#